data_AF-A0AB39TE99-F1
#
_entry.id   AF-A0AB39TE99-F1
#
_cell.length_a   1.000
_cell.length_b   1.000
_cell.length_c   1.000
_cell.angle_alpha   90.00
_cell.angle_beta   90.00
_cell.angle_gamma   90.00
#
_symmetry.space_group_name_H-M   'P 1'
#
loop_
_entity.id
_entity.type
_entity.pdbx_description
1 polymer ?
#
loop_
_entity_poly.entity_id
_entity_poly.type
_entity_poly.pdbx_seq_one_letter_code
_entity_poly.pdbx_strand_id
1 'polypeptide(L)'
;MFIVLVLLVAGTGLLVMGYDKLHTAVPTCFGKPMSPGDVCHARPVEVTEGMPKPQDSTYAEQLDSLTSGGWTAIGIGAAVLALAVVLAAAFTTSAIQERRDP
;
A
#
# COMPACT_ATOMS: atom_id res chain seq x y z
N MET A 1 -14.91 -20.60 4.28
CA MET A 1 -13.56 -20.98 3.79
C MET A 1 -13.10 -20.12 2.60
N PHE A 2 -13.88 -20.00 1.52
CA PHE A 2 -13.50 -19.20 0.32
C PHE A 2 -13.13 -17.74 0.65
N ILE A 3 -13.92 -17.06 1.48
CA ILE A 3 -13.65 -15.68 1.90
C ILE A 3 -12.29 -15.54 2.59
N VAL A 4 -11.93 -16.48 3.48
CA VAL A 4 -10.64 -16.49 4.17
C VAL A 4 -9.49 -16.64 3.17
N LEU A 5 -9.65 -17.52 2.18
CA LEU A 5 -8.68 -17.73 1.10
C LEU A 5 -8.46 -16.45 0.28
N VAL A 6 -9.54 -15.75 -0.08
CA VAL A 6 -9.47 -14.47 -0.80
C VAL A 6 -8.73 -13.41 0.03
N LEU A 7 -9.05 -13.29 1.32
CA LEU A 7 -8.39 -12.34 2.22
C LEU A 7 -6.90 -12.66 2.40
N LEU A 8 -6.52 -13.93 2.47
CA LEU A 8 -5.10 -14.33 2.56
C LEU A 8 -4.32 -13.94 1.30
N VAL A 9 -4.88 -14.19 0.11
CA VAL A 9 -4.23 -13.82 -1.16
C VAL A 9 -4.16 -12.30 -1.30
N ALA A 10 -5.24 -11.57 -0.99
CA ALA A 10 -5.26 -10.11 -1.07
C ALA A 10 -4.27 -9.49 -0.06
N GLY A 11 -4.27 -9.96 1.19
CA GLY A 11 -3.38 -9.47 2.24
C GLY A 11 -1.91 -9.71 1.93
N THR A 12 -1.55 -10.93 1.48
CA THR A 12 -0.18 -11.24 1.06
C THR A 12 0.24 -10.45 -0.18
N GLY A 13 -0.66 -10.29 -1.17
CA GLY A 13 -0.39 -9.47 -2.36
C GLY A 13 -0.08 -8.01 -2.01
N LEU A 14 -0.83 -7.41 -1.07
CA LEU A 14 -0.58 -6.06 -0.59
C LEU A 14 0.77 -5.92 0.13
N LEU A 15 1.15 -6.92 0.94
CA LEU A 15 2.46 -6.95 1.58
C LEU A 15 3.59 -6.99 0.55
N VAL A 16 3.49 -7.87 -0.45
CA VAL A 16 4.51 -8.00 -1.51
C VAL A 16 4.61 -6.71 -2.32
N MET A 17 3.47 -6.11 -2.70
CA MET A 17 3.44 -4.85 -3.43
C MET A 17 4.05 -3.70 -2.63
N GLY A 18 3.76 -3.61 -1.33
CA GLY A 18 4.34 -2.61 -0.45
C GLY A 18 5.84 -2.81 -0.25
N TYR A 19 6.30 -4.05 -0.11
CA TYR A 19 7.71 -4.42 -0.03
C TYR A 19 8.48 -4.04 -1.32
N ASP A 20 7.92 -4.39 -2.48
CA ASP A 20 8.50 -4.06 -3.77
C ASP A 20 8.60 -2.54 -3.96
N LYS A 21 7.55 -1.79 -3.59
CA LYS A 21 7.59 -0.32 -3.60
C LYS A 21 8.67 0.25 -2.68
N LEU A 22 8.88 -0.31 -1.49
CA LEU A 22 9.91 0.18 -0.58
C LEU A 22 11.34 -0.09 -1.10
N HIS A 23 11.56 -1.23 -1.75
CA HIS A 23 12.88 -1.62 -2.23
C HIS A 23 13.23 -1.11 -3.62
N THR A 24 12.23 -0.80 -4.45
CA THR A 24 12.41 -0.27 -5.80
C THR A 24 12.02 1.21 -5.91
N ALA A 25 11.71 1.87 -4.78
CA ALA A 25 11.42 3.31 -4.74
C ALA A 25 12.63 4.12 -5.22
N VAL A 26 12.60 4.48 -6.51
CA VAL A 26 13.48 5.47 -7.09
C VAL A 26 12.66 6.73 -7.29
N PRO A 27 12.98 7.85 -6.60
CA PRO A 27 12.36 9.15 -6.87
C PRO A 27 12.56 9.53 -8.33
N THR A 28 11.50 9.97 -9.00
CA THR A 28 11.56 10.36 -10.41
C THR A 28 10.90 11.71 -10.66
N CYS A 29 11.58 12.55 -11.43
CA CYS A 29 11.04 13.79 -11.98
C CYS A 29 10.71 13.56 -13.47
N PHE A 30 9.42 13.58 -13.83
CA PHE A 30 8.96 13.33 -15.21
C PHE A 30 9.54 12.04 -15.85
N GLY A 31 9.64 10.96 -15.07
CA GLY A 31 10.17 9.67 -15.54
C GLY A 31 11.70 9.58 -15.61
N LYS A 32 12.43 10.62 -15.22
CA LYS A 32 13.89 10.54 -15.00
C LYS A 32 14.20 10.34 -13.52
N PRO A 33 15.14 9.43 -13.17
CA PRO A 33 15.58 9.26 -11.79
C PRO A 33 16.21 10.55 -11.26
N MET A 34 15.90 10.89 -10.01
CA MET A 34 16.50 12.01 -9.29
C MET A 34 17.65 11.53 -8.40
N SER A 35 18.64 12.38 -8.20
CA SER A 35 19.73 12.17 -7.25
C SER A 35 19.45 12.87 -5.92
N PRO A 36 20.07 12.42 -4.81
CA PRO A 36 19.97 13.12 -3.54
C PRO A 36 20.41 14.60 -3.69
N GLY A 37 19.52 15.52 -3.31
CA GLY A 37 19.73 16.96 -3.44
C GLY A 37 19.07 17.60 -4.66
N ASP A 38 18.52 16.82 -5.60
CA ASP A 38 17.77 17.35 -6.73
C ASP A 38 16.40 17.89 -6.33
N VAL A 39 15.96 18.93 -7.04
CA VAL A 39 14.61 19.51 -6.96
C VAL A 39 13.93 19.33 -8.30
N CYS A 40 12.76 18.72 -8.30
CA CYS A 40 11.92 18.57 -9.46
C CYS A 40 11.10 19.85 -9.61
N HIS A 41 11.53 20.72 -10.52
CA HIS A 41 10.79 21.94 -10.83
C HIS A 41 9.58 21.60 -11.69
N ALA A 42 8.39 21.94 -11.21
CA ALA A 42 7.18 21.66 -11.95
C ALA A 42 7.13 22.55 -13.20
N ARG A 43 6.87 21.95 -14.37
CA ARG A 43 6.76 22.74 -15.60
C ARG A 43 5.57 23.69 -15.48
N PRO A 44 5.68 24.93 -15.99
CA PRO A 44 4.55 25.82 -16.10
C PRO A 44 3.60 25.24 -17.15
N VAL A 45 2.66 24.40 -16.72
CA VAL A 45 1.47 24.05 -17.50
C VAL A 45 0.47 25.18 -17.29
N GLU A 46 -0.21 25.60 -18.36
CA GLU A 46 -1.32 26.55 -18.27
C GLU A 46 -2.34 26.01 -17.26
N VAL A 47 -2.38 26.63 -16.07
CA VAL A 47 -3.24 26.23 -14.98
C VAL A 47 -4.68 26.53 -15.40
N THR A 48 -5.40 25.52 -15.86
CA THR A 48 -6.85 25.62 -16.08
C THR A 48 -7.55 25.64 -14.72
N GLU A 49 -8.63 26.42 -14.58
CA GLU A 49 -9.35 26.54 -13.30
C GLU A 49 -9.71 25.16 -12.74
N GLY A 50 -9.25 24.88 -11.51
CA GLY A 50 -9.52 23.63 -10.79
C GLY A 50 -8.36 22.63 -10.73
N MET A 51 -7.25 22.82 -11.46
CA MET A 51 -6.07 21.98 -11.31
C MET A 51 -5.15 22.46 -10.17
N PRO A 52 -4.61 21.54 -9.33
CA PRO A 52 -3.65 21.89 -8.29
C PRO A 52 -2.44 22.57 -8.93
N LYS A 53 -1.97 23.66 -8.29
CA LYS A 53 -0.80 24.40 -8.78
C LYS A 53 0.37 23.42 -8.96
N PRO A 54 1.12 23.49 -10.08
CA PRO A 54 2.36 22.75 -10.24
C PRO A 54 3.28 23.11 -9.06
N GLN A 55 3.56 22.15 -8.18
CA GLN A 55 4.45 22.33 -7.03
C GLN A 55 5.77 21.64 -7.29
N ASP A 56 6.84 22.35 -6.96
CA ASP A 56 8.17 21.76 -6.94
C ASP A 56 8.21 20.67 -5.86
N SER A 57 8.87 19.55 -6.17
CA SER A 57 9.07 18.47 -5.19
C SER A 57 10.54 18.16 -5.08
N THR A 58 11.03 18.09 -3.85
CA THR A 58 12.42 17.70 -3.59
C THR A 58 12.59 16.18 -3.67
N TYR A 59 13.83 15.71 -3.86
CA TYR A 59 14.16 14.29 -3.75
C TYR A 59 13.63 13.67 -2.44
N ALA A 60 13.77 14.38 -1.32
CA ALA A 60 13.36 13.90 -0.01
C ALA A 60 11.83 13.75 0.11
N GLU A 61 11.06 14.72 -0.40
CA GLU A 61 9.59 14.65 -0.40
C GLU A 61 9.07 13.55 -1.31
N GLN A 62 9.68 13.36 -2.48
CA GLN A 62 9.30 12.26 -3.36
C GLN A 62 9.63 10.90 -2.74
N LEU A 63 10.80 10.78 -2.11
CA LEU A 63 11.19 9.56 -1.42
C LEU A 63 10.24 9.27 -0.25
N ASP A 64 9.90 10.28 0.55
CA ASP A 64 8.96 10.15 1.68
C ASP A 64 7.54 9.78 1.23
N SER A 65 7.07 10.35 0.13
CA SER A 65 5.78 9.98 -0.48
C SER A 65 5.78 8.52 -0.95
N LEU A 66 6.85 8.07 -1.61
CA LEU A 66 6.98 6.69 -2.07
C LEU A 66 7.07 5.69 -0.91
N THR A 67 7.86 6.00 0.12
CA THR A 67 7.98 5.14 1.31
C THR A 67 6.67 5.10 2.10
N SER A 68 6.02 6.24 2.32
CA SER A 68 4.70 6.32 2.94
C SER A 68 3.66 5.50 2.18
N GLY A 69 3.66 5.56 0.84
CA GLY A 69 2.82 4.75 -0.02
C GLY A 69 3.06 3.24 0.07
N GLY A 70 4.31 2.82 0.28
CA GLY A 70 4.60 1.40 0.50
C GLY A 70 4.27 0.94 1.92
N TRP A 71 4.53 1.76 2.95
CA TRP A 71 4.17 1.45 4.34
C TRP A 71 2.66 1.36 4.54
N THR A 72 1.88 2.23 3.88
CA THR A 72 0.41 2.15 3.90
C THR A 72 -0.09 0.86 3.26
N ALA A 73 0.47 0.45 2.12
CA ALA A 73 0.14 -0.84 1.51
C ALA A 73 0.45 -2.03 2.44
N ILE A 74 1.61 -2.01 3.10
CA ILE A 74 1.99 -3.01 4.10
C ILE A 74 1.01 -3.02 5.27
N GLY A 75 0.67 -1.85 5.81
CA GLY A 75 -0.25 -1.70 6.93
C GLY A 75 -1.65 -2.25 6.63
N ILE A 76 -2.19 -1.93 5.45
CA ILE A 76 -3.49 -2.47 5.00
C ILE A 76 -3.40 -3.98 4.81
N GLY A 77 -2.34 -4.48 4.16
CA GLY A 77 -2.11 -5.91 3.97
C GLY A 77 -2.08 -6.68 5.29
N ALA A 78 -1.35 -6.16 6.29
CA ALA A 78 -1.28 -6.74 7.62
C ALA A 78 -2.65 -6.77 8.34
N ALA A 79 -3.43 -5.70 8.25
CA ALA A 79 -4.77 -5.63 8.83
C ALA A 79 -5.73 -6.66 8.20
N VAL A 80 -5.68 -6.81 6.87
CA VAL A 80 -6.48 -7.81 6.14
C VAL A 80 -6.12 -9.23 6.57
N LEU A 81 -4.83 -9.53 6.74
CA LEU A 81 -4.37 -10.83 7.22
C LEU A 81 -4.81 -11.10 8.66
N ALA A 82 -4.72 -10.12 9.56
CA ALA A 82 -5.22 -10.25 10.91
C ALA A 82 -6.72 -10.57 10.93
N LEU A 83 -7.52 -9.89 10.11
CA LEU A 83 -8.94 -10.18 9.96
C LEU A 83 -9.19 -11.61 9.43
N ALA A 84 -8.40 -12.07 8.45
CA ALA A 84 -8.50 -13.42 7.93
C ALA A 84 -8.26 -14.49 9.03
N VAL A 85 -7.28 -14.25 9.91
CA VAL A 85 -6.98 -15.14 11.05
C VAL A 85 -8.15 -15.17 12.05
N VAL A 86 -8.72 -14.00 12.39
CA VAL A 86 -9.87 -13.91 13.30
C VAL A 86 -11.07 -14.67 12.73
N LEU A 87 -11.37 -14.48 11.45
CA LEU A 87 -12.45 -15.21 10.78
C LEU A 87 -12.20 -16.71 10.73
N ALA A 88 -10.97 -17.14 10.42
CA ALA A 88 -10.62 -18.56 10.43
C ALA A 88 -10.81 -19.18 11.83
N ALA A 89 -10.36 -18.50 12.89
CA ALA A 89 -10.54 -18.92 14.27
C ALA A 89 -12.03 -19.02 14.64
N ALA A 90 -12.84 -18.03 14.28
CA ALA A 90 -14.28 -18.03 14.51
C ALA A 90 -14.97 -19.22 13.81
N PHE A 91 -14.63 -19.52 12.55
CA PHE A 91 -15.20 -20.69 11.86
C PHE A 91 -14.79 -22.01 12.52
N THR A 92 -13.56 -22.12 13.01
CA THR A 92 -13.10 -23.34 13.69
C THR A 92 -13.82 -23.54 15.02
N THR A 93 -14.07 -22.48 15.80
CA THR A 93 -14.79 -22.59 17.07
C THR A 93 -16.27 -22.90 16.88
N SER A 94 -16.94 -22.27 15.90
CA SER A 94 -18.33 -22.59 15.56
C SER A 94 -18.49 -24.05 15.13
N ALA A 95 -17.61 -24.55 14.26
CA ALA A 95 -17.65 -25.93 13.79
C ALA A 95 -17.39 -26.95 14.91
N ILE A 96 -16.59 -26.59 15.91
CA ILE A 96 -16.35 -27.44 17.10
C ILE A 96 -17.58 -27.45 18.01
N GLN A 97 -18.26 -26.32 18.16
CA GLN A 97 -19.43 -26.20 19.03
C GLN A 97 -20.66 -26.92 18.45
N GLU A 98 -20.90 -26.81 17.15
CA GLU A 98 -21.94 -27.55 16.44
C GLU A 98 -21.71 -29.08 16.48
N ARG A 99 -20.46 -29.52 16.60
CA ARG A 99 -20.14 -30.95 16.83
C ARG A 99 -20.38 -31.41 18.26
N ARG A 100 -20.46 -30.49 19.22
CA ARG A 100 -20.59 -30.76 20.65
C ARG A 100 -22.05 -30.72 21.12
N ASP A 101 -22.88 -29.93 20.45
CA ASP A 101 -24.34 -29.87 20.60
C ASP A 101 -25.04 -30.51 19.37
N PRO A 102 -25.15 -31.85 19.28
CA PRO A 102 -25.94 -32.53 18.25
C PRO A 102 -27.45 -32.52 18.54
#